data_AF-A0A7S1PYY3-F1
#
_entry.id   AF-A0A7S1PYY3-F1
#
_cell.length_a   1.000
_cell.length_b   1.000
_cell.length_c   1.000
_cell.angle_alpha   90.00
_cell.angle_beta   90.00
_cell.angle_gamma   90.00
#
_symmetry.space_group_name_H-M   'P 1'
#
loop_
_entity.id
_entity.type
_entity.pdbx_description
1 polymer ?
#
loop_
_entity_poly.entity_id
_entity_poly.type
_entity_poly.pdbx_seq_one_letter_code
_entity_poly.pdbx_strand_id
1 'polypeptide(L)'
;PMTIVNPVMGVWPKDAPNTQEEVTMRFEQGRCVAVNGEAVTPLKALQLANQIAGRNGLGISQALENRILGTKSRGVYEAPGMCLLSQGLVCVFQAVLDRRSTKLFGHLSEHVSEQIYDGRYFDPSTRAAISAIWQLAEPANGTVKLGLYK
;
A
#
# COMPACT_ATOMS: atom_id res chain seq x y z
N PRO A 1 -13.96 0.84 -16.64
CA PRO A 1 -13.70 2.10 -15.89
C PRO A 1 -15.01 2.78 -15.50
N MET A 2 -15.22 2.98 -14.20
CA MET A 2 -16.40 3.67 -13.71
C MET A 2 -16.12 5.17 -13.76
N THR A 3 -16.44 5.79 -14.90
CA THR A 3 -16.17 7.22 -15.19
C THR A 3 -17.17 8.16 -14.53
N ILE A 4 -17.76 7.74 -13.40
CA ILE A 4 -18.73 8.56 -12.64
C ILE A 4 -18.03 9.68 -11.86
N VAL A 5 -16.71 9.61 -11.73
CA VAL A 5 -15.85 10.63 -11.13
C VAL A 5 -14.65 10.90 -12.04
N ASN A 6 -14.04 12.07 -11.88
CA ASN A 6 -12.75 12.39 -12.48
C ASN A 6 -11.66 12.16 -11.44
N PRO A 7 -10.59 11.40 -11.75
CA PRO A 7 -9.46 11.20 -10.84
C PRO A 7 -8.80 12.54 -10.47
N VAL A 8 -8.40 12.67 -9.20
CA VAL A 8 -7.72 13.86 -8.67
C VAL A 8 -6.26 13.59 -8.33
N MET A 9 -5.91 12.34 -7.98
CA MET A 9 -4.54 11.94 -7.61
C MET A 9 -3.80 11.21 -8.74
N GLY A 10 -4.49 10.80 -9.79
CA GLY A 10 -3.89 10.09 -10.92
C GLY A 10 -4.65 10.27 -12.23
N VAL A 11 -4.50 9.31 -13.13
CA VAL A 11 -5.23 9.25 -14.41
C VAL A 11 -5.89 7.89 -14.58
N TRP A 12 -6.85 7.77 -15.50
CA TRP A 12 -7.34 6.43 -15.87
C TRP A 12 -6.25 5.64 -16.61
N PRO A 13 -6.20 4.30 -16.50
CA PRO A 13 -5.19 3.49 -17.21
C PRO A 13 -5.13 3.74 -18.73
N LYS A 14 -6.28 4.05 -19.35
CA LYS A 14 -6.35 4.41 -20.78
C LYS A 14 -5.57 5.70 -21.10
N ASP A 15 -5.50 6.63 -20.16
CA ASP A 15 -4.90 7.96 -20.31
C ASP A 15 -3.46 8.00 -19.76
N ALA A 16 -2.98 6.92 -19.11
CA ALA A 16 -1.61 6.78 -18.64
C ALA A 16 -0.60 6.61 -19.81
N PRO A 17 0.70 6.92 -19.61
CA PRO A 17 1.73 6.81 -20.65
C PRO A 17 1.81 5.44 -21.32
N ASN A 18 2.11 5.42 -22.63
CA ASN A 18 2.33 4.18 -23.40
C ASN A 18 3.77 3.62 -23.25
N THR A 19 4.51 4.04 -22.24
CA THR A 19 5.89 3.62 -21.99
C THR A 19 6.00 3.16 -20.55
N GLN A 20 6.65 2.01 -20.34
CA GLN A 20 6.92 1.51 -18.99
C GLN A 20 7.82 2.51 -18.23
N GLU A 21 7.44 2.83 -17.00
CA GLU A 21 8.27 3.58 -16.07
C GLU A 21 8.87 2.63 -15.04
N GLU A 22 10.16 2.70 -14.80
CA GLU A 22 10.82 1.94 -13.74
C GLU A 22 10.99 2.79 -12.48
N VAL A 23 10.71 2.19 -11.32
CA VAL A 23 10.99 2.80 -10.02
C VAL A 23 11.78 1.83 -9.16
N THR A 24 12.78 2.36 -8.46
CA THR A 24 13.54 1.62 -7.45
C THR A 24 13.13 2.12 -6.06
N MET A 25 12.83 1.22 -5.13
CA MET A 25 12.47 1.56 -3.76
C MET A 25 13.34 0.76 -2.78
N ARG A 26 13.92 1.46 -1.81
CA ARG A 26 14.70 0.85 -0.73
C ARG A 26 13.92 0.90 0.57
N PHE A 27 13.84 -0.24 1.23
CA PHE A 27 13.16 -0.43 2.50
C PHE A 27 14.16 -0.80 3.59
N GLU A 28 13.94 -0.25 4.79
CA GLU A 28 14.61 -0.63 6.02
C GLU A 28 13.56 -0.87 7.09
N GLN A 29 13.58 -2.04 7.73
CA GLN A 29 12.62 -2.46 8.77
C GLN A 29 11.16 -2.20 8.36
N GLY A 30 10.84 -2.50 7.09
CA GLY A 30 9.51 -2.33 6.52
C GLY A 30 9.13 -0.89 6.13
N ARG A 31 10.04 0.09 6.25
CA ARG A 31 9.81 1.49 5.89
C ARG A 31 10.59 1.86 4.64
N CYS A 32 9.93 2.55 3.69
CA CYS A 32 10.62 3.08 2.53
C CYS A 32 11.51 4.26 2.93
N VAL A 33 12.81 4.14 2.67
CA VAL A 33 13.85 5.11 3.04
C VAL A 33 14.53 5.75 1.83
N ALA A 34 14.36 5.18 0.63
CA ALA A 34 14.81 5.81 -0.62
C ALA A 34 13.94 5.45 -1.81
N VAL A 35 13.78 6.39 -2.75
CA VAL A 35 13.11 6.21 -4.04
C VAL A 35 14.05 6.68 -5.15
N ASN A 36 14.31 5.84 -6.15
CA ASN A 36 15.23 6.11 -7.25
C ASN A 36 16.63 6.59 -6.81
N GLY A 37 17.12 6.04 -5.69
CA GLY A 37 18.43 6.39 -5.11
C GLY A 37 18.43 7.64 -4.22
N GLU A 38 17.36 8.44 -4.22
CA GLU A 38 17.21 9.60 -3.34
C GLU A 38 16.67 9.17 -1.97
N ALA A 39 17.33 9.59 -0.88
CA ALA A 39 16.85 9.35 0.47
C ALA A 39 15.57 10.17 0.74
N VAL A 40 14.57 9.57 1.39
CA VAL A 40 13.26 10.18 1.59
C VAL A 40 12.77 10.06 3.03
N THR A 41 12.03 11.07 3.48
CA THR A 41 11.18 10.96 4.68
C THR A 41 9.91 10.17 4.34
N PRO A 42 9.15 9.65 5.32
CA PRO A 42 7.89 8.96 5.06
C PRO A 42 6.89 9.79 4.24
N LEU A 43 6.79 11.09 4.54
CA LEU A 43 5.94 12.01 3.77
C LEU A 43 6.40 12.14 2.32
N LYS A 44 7.70 12.34 2.10
CA LYS A 44 8.27 12.48 0.76
C LYS A 44 8.13 11.19 -0.05
N ALA A 45 8.32 10.03 0.58
CA ALA A 45 8.11 8.72 -0.04
C ALA A 45 6.67 8.59 -0.57
N LEU A 46 5.68 8.91 0.26
CA LEU A 46 4.27 8.85 -0.13
C LEU A 46 3.94 9.85 -1.24
N GLN A 47 4.45 11.07 -1.17
CA GLN A 47 4.25 12.10 -2.22
C GLN A 47 4.82 11.68 -3.56
N LEU A 48 6.07 11.19 -3.59
CA LEU A 48 6.70 10.70 -4.82
C LEU A 48 5.96 9.47 -5.37
N ALA A 49 5.60 8.53 -4.49
CA ALA A 49 4.85 7.35 -4.88
C ALA A 49 3.47 7.71 -5.47
N ASN A 50 2.75 8.68 -4.88
CA ASN A 50 1.49 9.19 -5.43
C ASN A 50 1.68 9.77 -6.84
N GLN A 51 2.72 10.57 -7.05
CA GLN A 51 3.01 11.16 -8.36
C GLN A 51 3.38 10.12 -9.43
N ILE A 52 4.19 9.12 -9.07
CA ILE A 52 4.65 8.06 -9.97
C ILE A 52 3.50 7.10 -10.30
N ALA A 53 2.84 6.55 -9.28
CA ALA A 53 1.74 5.62 -9.48
C ALA A 53 0.51 6.29 -10.11
N GLY A 54 0.20 7.52 -9.69
CA GLY A 54 -0.95 8.27 -10.17
C GLY A 54 -0.89 8.54 -11.67
N ARG A 55 0.26 9.02 -12.19
CA ARG A 55 0.42 9.25 -13.64
C ARG A 55 0.45 7.96 -14.45
N ASN A 56 0.80 6.84 -13.83
CA ASN A 56 0.76 5.52 -14.45
C ASN A 56 -0.60 4.82 -14.30
N GLY A 57 -1.61 5.47 -13.70
CA GLY A 57 -2.96 4.94 -13.59
C GLY A 57 -3.17 3.88 -12.51
N LEU A 58 -2.20 3.71 -11.60
CA LEU A 58 -2.25 2.73 -10.52
C LEU A 58 -3.04 3.26 -9.31
N GLY A 59 -3.82 2.38 -8.66
CA GLY A 59 -4.37 2.63 -7.32
C GLY A 59 -5.74 3.30 -7.28
N ILE A 60 -6.47 3.34 -8.39
CA ILE A 60 -7.89 3.68 -8.41
C ILE A 60 -8.71 2.39 -8.23
N SER A 61 -9.58 2.36 -7.22
CA SER A 61 -10.44 1.20 -6.94
C SER A 61 -11.88 1.63 -6.68
N GLN A 62 -12.79 0.67 -6.77
CA GLN A 62 -14.20 0.85 -6.40
C GLN A 62 -14.61 -0.28 -5.48
N ALA A 63 -15.46 0.02 -4.51
CA ALA A 63 -16.01 -0.98 -3.61
C ALA A 63 -17.48 -0.71 -3.33
N LEU A 64 -18.24 -1.78 -3.18
CA LEU A 64 -19.50 -1.79 -2.45
C LEU A 64 -19.21 -2.45 -1.11
N GLU A 65 -18.96 -1.64 -0.09
CA GLU A 65 -18.48 -2.07 1.22
C GLU A 65 -19.63 -2.23 2.23
N ASN A 66 -19.42 -3.09 3.23
CA ASN A 66 -20.30 -3.23 4.38
C ASN A 66 -19.83 -2.28 5.47
N ARG A 67 -20.71 -1.39 5.94
CA ARG A 67 -20.44 -0.48 7.04
C ARG A 67 -20.70 -1.14 8.38
N ILE A 68 -20.04 -0.62 9.42
CA ILE A 68 -20.23 -1.06 10.82
C ILE A 68 -21.69 -1.02 11.28
N LEU A 69 -22.50 -0.09 10.76
CA LEU A 69 -23.93 0.04 11.06
C LEU A 69 -24.83 -0.93 10.26
N GLY A 70 -24.25 -1.90 9.55
CA GLY A 70 -24.99 -2.91 8.77
C GLY A 70 -25.52 -2.43 7.42
N THR A 71 -25.17 -1.21 6.99
CA THR A 71 -25.56 -0.66 5.68
C THR A 71 -24.48 -0.89 4.64
N LYS A 72 -24.82 -0.78 3.35
CA LYS A 72 -23.83 -0.80 2.25
C LYS A 72 -23.53 0.59 1.75
N SER A 73 -22.30 0.81 1.31
CA SER A 73 -21.85 2.07 0.70
C SER A 73 -21.05 1.79 -0.56
N ARG A 74 -21.30 2.57 -1.61
CA ARG A 74 -20.50 2.54 -2.82
C ARG A 74 -19.50 3.68 -2.79
N GLY A 75 -18.21 3.37 -2.93
CA GLY A 75 -17.12 4.34 -2.93
C GLY A 75 -16.19 4.13 -4.13
N VAL A 76 -15.57 5.23 -4.55
CA VAL A 76 -14.39 5.23 -5.43
C VAL A 76 -13.23 5.78 -4.61
N TYR A 77 -12.11 5.08 -4.63
CA TYR A 77 -10.93 5.41 -3.82
C TYR A 77 -9.71 5.57 -4.72
N GLU A 78 -8.92 6.61 -4.44
CA GLU A 78 -7.62 6.83 -5.08
C GLU A 78 -6.53 6.71 -4.01
N ALA A 79 -5.66 5.71 -4.14
CA ALA A 79 -4.54 5.47 -3.24
C ALA A 79 -3.24 5.07 -4.00
N PRO A 80 -2.81 5.83 -5.03
CA PRO A 80 -1.71 5.46 -5.92
C PRO A 80 -0.41 5.14 -5.17
N GLY A 81 0.01 6.04 -4.27
CA GLY A 81 1.26 5.88 -3.53
C GLY A 81 1.20 4.73 -2.53
N MET A 82 0.06 4.51 -1.87
CA MET A 82 -0.12 3.38 -0.97
C MET A 82 -0.03 2.05 -1.73
N CYS A 83 -0.66 1.95 -2.90
CA CYS A 83 -0.57 0.76 -3.76
C CYS A 83 0.88 0.47 -4.17
N LEU A 84 1.62 1.49 -4.64
CA LEU A 84 2.99 1.30 -5.09
C LEU A 84 3.95 0.93 -3.95
N LEU A 85 3.88 1.63 -2.82
CA LEU A 85 4.69 1.34 -1.64
C LEU A 85 4.37 -0.05 -1.09
N SER A 86 3.09 -0.42 -1.02
CA SER A 86 2.64 -1.74 -0.58
C SER A 86 3.17 -2.84 -1.50
N GLN A 87 3.08 -2.66 -2.82
CA GLN A 87 3.60 -3.64 -3.77
C GLN A 87 5.12 -3.84 -3.61
N GLY A 88 5.87 -2.76 -3.44
CA GLY A 88 7.31 -2.85 -3.17
C GLY A 88 7.62 -3.57 -1.87
N LEU A 89 6.90 -3.27 -0.80
CA LEU A 89 7.09 -3.89 0.51
C LEU A 89 6.71 -5.38 0.50
N VAL A 90 5.65 -5.77 -0.22
CA VAL A 90 5.28 -7.19 -0.40
C VAL A 90 6.41 -7.97 -1.06
N CYS A 91 7.07 -7.42 -2.08
CA CYS A 91 8.23 -8.07 -2.70
C CYS A 91 9.39 -8.26 -1.71
N VAL A 92 9.63 -7.31 -0.80
CA VAL A 92 10.63 -7.48 0.27
C VAL A 92 10.18 -8.60 1.24
N PHE A 93 8.92 -8.59 1.69
CA PHE A 93 8.40 -9.61 2.59
C PHE A 93 8.47 -11.02 2.02
N GLN A 94 8.21 -11.19 0.72
CA GLN A 94 8.36 -12.48 0.04
C GLN A 94 9.78 -13.04 0.09
N ALA A 95 10.80 -12.18 0.16
CA ALA A 95 12.19 -12.59 0.25
C ALA A 95 12.64 -12.87 1.69
N VAL A 96 12.08 -12.17 2.69
CA VAL A 96 12.60 -12.21 4.08
C VAL A 96 11.76 -13.02 5.05
N LEU A 97 10.45 -13.20 4.80
CA LEU A 97 9.57 -13.94 5.70
C LEU A 97 9.49 -15.41 5.30
N ASP A 98 9.68 -16.30 6.27
CA ASP A 98 9.38 -17.71 6.07
C ASP A 98 7.86 -17.93 5.98
N ARG A 99 7.47 -19.16 5.61
CA ARG A 99 6.06 -19.54 5.40
C ARG A 99 5.18 -19.32 6.65
N ARG A 100 5.68 -19.62 7.85
CA ARG A 100 4.91 -19.49 9.09
C ARG A 100 4.72 -18.02 9.45
N SER A 101 5.79 -17.23 9.34
CA SER A 101 5.75 -15.78 9.55
C SER A 101 4.83 -15.08 8.55
N THR A 102 4.89 -15.45 7.28
CA THR A 102 4.00 -14.91 6.23
C THR A 102 2.52 -15.17 6.56
N LYS A 103 2.18 -16.40 6.98
CA LYS A 103 0.80 -16.75 7.36
C LYS A 103 0.33 -15.95 8.58
N LEU A 104 1.16 -15.83 9.61
CA LEU A 104 0.84 -15.06 10.80
C LEU A 104 0.66 -13.57 10.48
N PHE A 105 1.56 -12.99 9.68
CA PHE A 105 1.45 -11.60 9.22
C PHE A 105 0.11 -11.35 8.52
N GLY A 106 -0.32 -12.25 7.63
CA GLY A 106 -1.60 -12.16 6.95
C GLY A 106 -2.80 -12.08 7.90
N HIS A 107 -2.87 -12.97 8.89
CA HIS A 107 -3.95 -12.97 9.88
C HIS A 107 -3.96 -11.70 10.76
N LEU A 108 -2.78 -11.23 11.17
CA LEU A 108 -2.67 -10.00 11.96
C LEU A 108 -3.04 -8.77 11.13
N SER A 109 -2.63 -8.73 9.86
CA SER A 109 -2.94 -7.64 8.93
C SER A 109 -4.44 -7.54 8.68
N GLU A 110 -5.11 -8.68 8.48
CA GLU A 110 -6.57 -8.74 8.33
C GLU A 110 -7.28 -8.20 9.57
N HIS A 111 -6.94 -8.72 10.76
CA HIS A 111 -7.50 -8.22 12.03
C HIS A 111 -7.30 -6.70 12.19
N VAL A 112 -6.08 -6.19 11.97
CA VAL A 112 -5.80 -4.75 12.08
C VAL A 112 -6.62 -3.94 11.07
N SER A 113 -6.79 -4.43 9.84
CA SER A 113 -7.58 -3.73 8.82
C SER A 113 -9.05 -3.58 9.22
N GLU A 114 -9.65 -4.63 9.79
CA GLU A 114 -11.03 -4.60 10.29
C GLU A 114 -11.16 -3.65 11.48
N GLN A 115 -10.22 -3.71 12.44
CA GLN A 115 -10.25 -2.82 13.60
C GLN A 115 -10.10 -1.34 13.21
N ILE A 116 -9.27 -1.03 12.20
CA ILE A 116 -9.14 0.34 11.68
C ILE A 116 -10.44 0.80 11.01
N TYR A 117 -11.08 -0.06 10.20
CA TYR A 117 -12.36 0.24 9.59
C TYR A 117 -13.43 0.57 10.63
N ASP A 118 -13.44 -0.17 11.74
CA ASP A 118 -14.37 0.02 12.86
C ASP A 118 -13.99 1.16 13.82
N GLY A 119 -12.89 1.87 13.59
CA GLY A 119 -12.42 2.96 14.45
C GLY A 119 -11.78 2.53 15.77
N ARG A 120 -11.35 1.27 15.88
CA ARG A 120 -10.84 0.61 17.10
C ARG A 120 -9.32 0.55 17.18
N TYR A 121 -8.65 1.61 16.71
CA TYR A 121 -7.18 1.64 16.63
C TYR A 121 -6.48 1.45 17.99
N PHE A 122 -7.04 2.03 19.06
CA PHE A 122 -6.44 2.02 20.40
C PHE A 122 -6.82 0.82 21.25
N ASP A 123 -7.67 -0.08 20.76
CA ASP A 123 -8.09 -1.26 21.49
C ASP A 123 -6.88 -2.18 21.79
N PRO A 124 -6.87 -2.88 22.93
CA PRO A 124 -5.74 -3.73 23.32
C PRO A 124 -5.37 -4.79 22.27
N SER A 125 -6.36 -5.40 21.62
CA SER A 125 -6.16 -6.40 20.58
C SER A 125 -5.49 -5.81 19.34
N THR A 126 -5.94 -4.63 18.89
CA THR A 126 -5.38 -3.90 17.74
C THR A 126 -3.93 -3.53 17.99
N ARG A 127 -3.64 -2.94 19.15
CA ARG A 127 -2.27 -2.55 19.52
C ARG A 127 -1.33 -3.76 19.65
N ALA A 128 -1.82 -4.87 20.19
CA ALA A 128 -1.05 -6.11 20.27
C ALA A 128 -0.72 -6.66 18.87
N ALA A 129 -1.71 -6.68 17.97
CA ALA A 129 -1.50 -7.12 16.59
C ALA A 129 -0.52 -6.22 15.82
N ILE A 130 -0.64 -4.89 15.95
CA ILE A 130 0.30 -3.94 15.36
C ILE A 130 1.72 -4.16 15.90
N SER A 131 1.89 -4.38 17.21
CA SER A 131 3.21 -4.66 17.80
C SER A 131 3.84 -5.95 17.27
N ALA A 132 3.04 -7.00 17.08
CA ALA A 132 3.49 -8.25 16.46
C ALA A 132 3.87 -8.05 14.99
N ILE A 133 3.10 -7.26 14.22
CA ILE A 133 3.43 -6.89 12.84
C ILE A 133 4.78 -6.17 12.77
N TRP A 134 5.06 -5.23 13.68
CA TRP A 134 6.34 -4.53 13.70
C TRP A 134 7.54 -5.46 13.96
N GLN A 135 7.36 -6.45 14.84
CA GLN A 135 8.39 -7.47 15.06
C GLN A 135 8.62 -8.32 13.80
N LEU A 136 7.54 -8.74 13.13
CA LEU A 136 7.65 -9.47 11.87
C LEU A 136 8.27 -8.63 10.75
N ALA A 137 8.14 -7.30 10.80
CA ALA A 137 8.66 -6.39 9.77
C ALA A 137 10.12 -5.97 9.96
N GLU A 138 10.73 -6.23 11.13
CA GLU A 138 12.13 -5.93 11.41
C GLU A 138 13.13 -6.43 10.35
N PRO A 139 13.05 -7.67 9.82
CA PRO A 139 13.98 -8.15 8.81
C PRO A 139 13.73 -7.57 7.41
N ALA A 140 12.67 -6.79 7.18
CA ALA A 140 12.30 -6.27 5.87
C ALA A 140 13.19 -5.12 5.39
N ASN A 141 14.43 -5.48 5.10
CA ASN A 141 15.47 -4.63 4.53
C ASN A 141 15.75 -5.11 3.10
N GLY A 142 15.62 -4.24 2.12
CA GLY A 142 15.79 -4.65 0.73
C GLY A 142 15.59 -3.52 -0.26
N THR A 143 16.09 -3.71 -1.47
CA THR A 143 15.83 -2.80 -2.60
C THR A 143 15.07 -3.56 -3.66
N VAL A 144 13.96 -3.00 -4.13
CA VAL A 144 13.11 -3.58 -5.16
C VAL A 144 13.03 -2.64 -6.35
N LYS A 145 12.99 -3.22 -7.55
CA LYS A 145 12.78 -2.50 -8.80
C LYS A 145 11.45 -2.94 -9.39
N LEU A 146 10.55 -2.00 -9.64
CA LEU A 146 9.20 -2.25 -10.16
C LEU A 146 9.03 -1.55 -11.50
N GLY A 147 8.32 -2.19 -12.43
CA GLY A 147 7.85 -1.59 -13.67
C GLY A 147 6.38 -1.20 -13.53
N LEU A 148 6.06 0.06 -13.82
CA LEU A 148 4.69 0.55 -13.92
C LEU A 148 4.32 0.73 -15.38
N TYR A 149 3.15 0.19 -15.74
CA TYR A 149 2.59 0.34 -17.07
C TYR A 149 1.08 0.12 -17.02
N LYS A 150 0.32 1.19 -17.28
CA LYS A 150 -1.15 1.23 -17.44
C LYS A 150 -1.93 0.24 -16.57
#